data_AF-A0A5B3FZ55-F1
#
_entry.id   AF-A0A5B3FZ55-F1
#
_cell.length_a   1.000
_cell.length_b   1.000
_cell.length_c   1.000
_cell.angle_alpha   90.00
_cell.angle_beta   90.00
_cell.angle_gamma   90.00
#
_symmetry.space_group_name_H-M   'P 1'
#
loop_
_entity.id
_entity.type
_entity.pdbx_description
1 polymer ?
#
loop_
_entity_poly.entity_id
_entity_poly.type
_entity_poly.pdbx_seq_one_letter_code
_entity_poly.pdbx_strand_id
1 'polypeptide(L)'
;MRRLLLISLIMLCQIGQAQTIDGFTMGKERMAAVRNVPKGFKYDSTNDKNRLRYIQWVYKGGSPSVIDSYDMFFKNDILCKLEIYRNYYEKNSTSYLDNVLAERFNALLEEFGEPTFANNSYYSWNLPNLKITFKYSAKSEEETESIPSQLYGYRTVTYNRLIIDIKAEMKEGQTQVSKPQQGESKYSASGSGFILSKDGIVATNFHVIDGANGIDVFINRNGAVKTYKAKVLVSDKANDISLLKIEDDSFMNFPSIPYAIKTSIQDVGTGVFALGYPMSNILGEEIKVTDGIISSKTGYKGDVVTYQISAPIQAGNSGGPLFDKLGNIVGITNAGIPDAQNVGYAIKTSYLKNLLDSAPMPIVLPVNNTISGLQFTEKIKRLTPFVVLIKIY
;
A
#
# COMPACT_ATOMS: atom_id res chain seq x y z
N MET A 1 -30.49 11.75 13.60
CA MET A 1 -30.50 10.40 12.98
C MET A 1 -29.76 10.29 11.63
N ARG A 2 -29.72 11.31 10.75
CA ARG A 2 -29.04 11.20 9.44
C ARG A 2 -27.51 11.41 9.44
N ARG A 3 -26.93 12.11 10.44
CA ARG A 3 -25.47 12.12 10.72
C ARG A 3 -24.94 10.71 11.04
N LEU A 4 -25.75 9.87 11.67
CA LEU A 4 -25.33 8.52 12.04
C LEU A 4 -25.30 7.56 10.86
N LEU A 5 -26.13 7.69 9.82
CA LEU A 5 -26.19 6.69 8.74
C LEU A 5 -24.96 6.69 7.82
N LEU A 6 -24.32 7.85 7.62
CA LEU A 6 -23.07 7.93 6.85
C LEU A 6 -21.89 7.41 7.68
N ILE A 7 -21.85 7.79 8.95
CA ILE A 7 -20.82 7.35 9.90
C ILE A 7 -20.98 5.85 10.20
N SER A 8 -22.19 5.29 10.25
CA SER A 8 -22.43 3.85 10.49
C SER A 8 -21.96 2.97 9.32
N LEU A 9 -22.04 3.48 8.09
CA LEU A 9 -21.61 2.74 6.89
C LEU A 9 -20.09 2.78 6.70
N ILE A 10 -19.41 3.76 7.30
CA ILE A 10 -17.97 4.00 7.14
C ILE A 10 -17.18 3.56 8.40
N MET A 11 -17.79 3.60 9.60
CA MET A 11 -17.23 3.12 10.87
C MET A 11 -16.92 1.61 10.92
N LEU A 12 -17.37 0.81 9.95
CA LEU A 12 -17.07 -0.63 9.86
C LEU A 12 -15.85 -0.96 8.98
N CYS A 13 -15.16 0.03 8.39
CA CYS A 13 -14.13 -0.18 7.37
C CYS A 13 -12.68 -0.35 7.87
N GLN A 14 -12.38 -0.38 9.17
CA GLN A 14 -10.99 -0.41 9.67
C GLN A 14 -10.44 -1.80 10.06
N ILE A 15 -11.24 -2.85 10.00
CA ILE A 15 -10.89 -4.18 10.49
C ILE A 15 -10.95 -5.14 9.29
N GLY A 16 -9.90 -5.92 9.04
CA GLY A 16 -9.77 -6.84 7.89
C GLY A 16 -10.76 -8.02 7.87
N GLN A 17 -12.03 -7.79 8.22
CA GLN A 17 -13.14 -8.72 8.05
C GLN A 17 -13.92 -8.39 6.76
N ALA A 18 -14.71 -9.35 6.29
CA ALA A 18 -15.51 -9.21 5.08
C ALA A 18 -16.39 -7.94 5.14
N GLN A 19 -16.18 -7.01 4.21
CA GLN A 19 -16.81 -5.70 4.22
C GLN A 19 -18.19 -5.76 3.57
N THR A 20 -19.22 -5.36 4.31
CA THR A 20 -20.60 -5.23 3.83
C THR A 20 -20.92 -3.75 3.62
N ILE A 21 -21.23 -3.35 2.39
CA ILE A 21 -21.54 -1.96 2.00
C ILE A 21 -22.91 -1.97 1.34
N ASP A 22 -23.87 -1.21 1.87
CA ASP A 22 -25.27 -1.22 1.42
C ASP A 22 -25.87 -2.65 1.33
N GLY A 23 -25.43 -3.57 2.21
CA GLY A 23 -25.84 -4.98 2.20
C GLY A 23 -25.02 -5.89 1.28
N PHE A 24 -24.10 -5.35 0.47
CA PHE A 24 -23.23 -6.12 -0.42
C PHE A 24 -21.90 -6.46 0.24
N THR A 25 -21.59 -7.75 0.39
CA THR A 25 -20.34 -8.19 1.00
C THR A 25 -19.31 -8.60 -0.06
N MET A 26 -18.15 -7.93 -0.07
CA MET A 26 -17.04 -8.27 -0.97
C MET A 26 -16.54 -9.70 -0.68
N GLY A 27 -16.31 -10.52 -1.72
CA GLY A 27 -15.91 -11.92 -1.55
C GLY A 27 -17.05 -12.93 -1.40
N LYS A 28 -18.32 -12.51 -1.56
CA LYS A 28 -19.46 -13.43 -1.64
C LYS A 28 -19.76 -13.84 -3.08
N GLU A 29 -20.43 -14.97 -3.22
CA GLU A 29 -20.95 -15.48 -4.49
C GLU A 29 -22.01 -14.55 -5.10
N ARG A 30 -22.12 -14.55 -6.42
CA ARG A 30 -23.00 -13.68 -7.22
C ARG A 30 -24.45 -13.70 -6.76
N MET A 31 -24.98 -14.88 -6.46
CA MET A 31 -26.36 -15.05 -5.99
C MET A 31 -26.63 -14.37 -4.63
N ALA A 32 -25.62 -14.30 -3.75
CA ALA A 32 -25.76 -13.63 -2.47
C ALA A 32 -25.74 -12.11 -2.62
N ALA A 33 -24.91 -11.57 -3.52
CA ALA A 33 -24.85 -10.14 -3.79
C ALA A 33 -26.18 -9.62 -4.38
N VAL A 34 -26.79 -10.36 -5.31
CA VAL A 34 -28.03 -9.95 -5.98
C VAL A 34 -29.25 -9.93 -5.04
N ARG A 35 -29.26 -10.74 -3.97
CA ARG A 35 -30.37 -10.76 -3.00
C ARG A 35 -30.48 -9.49 -2.15
N ASN A 36 -29.40 -8.72 -2.04
CA ASN A 36 -29.33 -7.55 -1.15
C ASN A 36 -29.48 -6.22 -1.89
N VAL A 37 -29.93 -6.23 -3.16
CA VAL A 37 -30.18 -5.00 -3.92
C VAL A 37 -31.35 -4.21 -3.29
N PRO A 38 -31.17 -2.91 -2.96
CA PRO A 38 -32.24 -2.09 -2.40
C PRO A 38 -33.48 -2.00 -3.30
N LYS A 39 -34.66 -1.86 -2.68
CA LYS A 39 -35.94 -1.73 -3.40
C LYS A 39 -35.95 -0.47 -4.27
N GLY A 40 -36.40 -0.60 -5.52
CA GLY A 40 -36.53 0.52 -6.48
C GLY A 40 -35.47 0.56 -7.58
N PHE A 41 -34.43 -0.26 -7.48
CA PHE A 41 -33.44 -0.46 -8.54
C PHE A 41 -33.95 -1.50 -9.55
N LYS A 42 -33.67 -1.26 -10.83
CA LYS A 42 -33.93 -2.21 -11.92
C LYS A 42 -32.62 -2.77 -12.45
N TYR A 43 -32.62 -4.06 -12.77
CA TYR A 43 -31.50 -4.68 -13.46
C TYR A 43 -31.33 -4.05 -14.85
N ASP A 44 -30.13 -3.56 -15.13
CA ASP A 44 -29.73 -3.07 -16.44
C ASP A 44 -28.88 -4.17 -17.10
N SER A 45 -29.42 -4.77 -18.18
CA SER A 45 -28.76 -5.88 -18.85
C SER A 45 -27.48 -5.38 -19.52
N THR A 46 -26.33 -5.71 -18.92
CA THR A 46 -25.03 -5.44 -19.55
C THR A 46 -24.62 -6.64 -20.39
N ASN A 47 -23.94 -6.41 -21.53
CA ASN A 47 -23.36 -7.49 -22.34
C ASN A 47 -22.15 -8.18 -21.66
N ASP A 48 -21.73 -7.67 -20.51
CA ASP A 48 -20.62 -8.20 -19.73
C ASP A 48 -21.13 -9.25 -18.75
N LYS A 49 -20.79 -10.53 -19.01
CA LYS A 49 -21.19 -11.66 -18.16
C LYS A 49 -20.61 -11.60 -16.75
N ASN A 50 -19.53 -10.84 -16.54
CA ASN A 50 -18.84 -10.67 -15.27
C ASN A 50 -19.26 -9.39 -14.53
N ARG A 51 -20.21 -8.63 -15.08
CA ARG A 51 -20.75 -7.43 -14.45
C ARG A 51 -22.26 -7.56 -14.27
N LEU A 52 -22.74 -7.11 -13.12
CA LEU A 52 -24.15 -6.90 -12.87
C LEU A 52 -24.36 -5.43 -12.55
N ARG A 53 -25.33 -4.82 -13.21
CA ARG A 53 -25.64 -3.40 -13.03
C ARG A 53 -27.08 -3.24 -12.61
N TYR A 54 -27.29 -2.48 -11.54
CA TYR A 54 -28.61 -2.13 -11.03
C TYR A 54 -28.72 -0.62 -11.01
N ILE A 55 -29.76 -0.09 -11.63
CA ILE A 55 -29.92 1.36 -11.84
C ILE A 55 -31.28 1.80 -11.32
N GLN A 56 -31.29 2.95 -10.66
CA GLN A 56 -32.49 3.71 -10.42
C GLN A 56 -32.55 4.89 -11.38
N TRP A 57 -33.68 5.02 -12.09
CA TRP A 57 -33.91 6.05 -13.09
C TRP A 57 -34.92 7.08 -12.58
N VAL A 58 -34.74 8.33 -13.02
CA VAL A 58 -35.77 9.36 -12.97
C VAL A 58 -36.04 9.84 -14.40
N TYR A 59 -37.31 9.99 -14.74
CA TYR A 59 -37.74 10.49 -16.05
C TYR A 59 -37.96 12.00 -15.95
N LYS A 60 -37.18 12.79 -16.68
CA LYS A 60 -37.37 14.24 -16.81
C LYS A 60 -37.57 14.59 -18.28
N GLY A 61 -38.68 15.24 -18.61
CA GLY A 61 -38.96 15.69 -19.98
C GLY A 61 -39.02 14.56 -21.02
N GLY A 62 -39.35 13.32 -20.62
CA GLY A 62 -39.40 12.16 -21.50
C GLY A 62 -38.10 11.37 -21.63
N SER A 63 -36.96 11.88 -21.14
CA SER A 63 -35.68 11.16 -21.18
C SER A 63 -35.31 10.57 -19.81
N PRO A 64 -34.97 9.26 -19.74
CA PRO A 64 -34.52 8.64 -18.51
C PRO A 64 -33.10 9.11 -18.15
N SER A 65 -32.90 9.53 -16.91
CA SER A 65 -31.59 9.87 -16.35
C SER A 65 -31.27 8.97 -15.16
N VAL A 66 -30.03 8.47 -15.10
CA VAL A 66 -29.56 7.67 -13.96
C VAL A 66 -29.41 8.56 -12.74
N ILE A 67 -30.11 8.21 -11.67
CA ILE A 67 -29.91 8.88 -10.38
C ILE A 67 -28.95 8.09 -9.50
N ASP A 68 -29.12 6.78 -9.37
CA ASP A 68 -28.23 5.92 -8.60
C ASP A 68 -27.90 4.65 -9.39
N SER A 69 -26.69 4.11 -9.22
CA SER A 69 -26.36 2.77 -9.70
C SER A 69 -25.45 1.99 -8.76
N TYR A 70 -25.62 0.66 -8.79
CA TYR A 70 -24.71 -0.32 -8.23
C TYR A 70 -24.16 -1.17 -9.37
N ASP A 71 -22.85 -1.12 -9.55
CA ASP A 71 -22.12 -1.83 -10.58
C ASP A 71 -21.20 -2.84 -9.88
N MET A 72 -21.59 -4.11 -9.95
CA MET A 72 -20.93 -5.24 -9.30
C MET A 72 -20.12 -6.03 -10.31
N PHE A 73 -18.86 -6.30 -10.00
CA PHE A 73 -17.95 -7.05 -10.87
C PHE A 73 -17.51 -8.34 -10.18
N PHE A 74 -17.53 -9.44 -10.92
CA PHE A 74 -17.30 -10.78 -10.42
C PHE A 74 -16.13 -11.46 -11.13
N LYS A 75 -15.37 -12.25 -10.38
CA LYS A 75 -14.35 -13.16 -10.92
C LYS A 75 -14.55 -14.53 -10.28
N ASN A 76 -14.69 -15.58 -11.11
CA ASN A 76 -14.99 -16.94 -10.65
C ASN A 76 -16.20 -17.00 -9.69
N ASP A 77 -17.25 -16.26 -10.03
CA ASP A 77 -18.48 -16.06 -9.26
C ASP A 77 -18.34 -15.26 -7.95
N ILE A 78 -17.14 -14.76 -7.64
CA ILE A 78 -16.88 -14.01 -6.41
C ILE A 78 -16.87 -12.50 -6.68
N LEU A 79 -17.62 -11.73 -5.89
CA LEU A 79 -17.68 -10.26 -5.97
C LEU A 79 -16.31 -9.64 -5.63
N CYS A 80 -15.65 -9.06 -6.63
CA CYS A 80 -14.30 -8.50 -6.54
C CYS A 80 -14.26 -6.98 -6.65
N LYS A 81 -15.30 -6.34 -7.20
CA LYS A 81 -15.37 -4.88 -7.25
C LYS A 81 -16.83 -4.40 -7.16
N LEU A 82 -17.05 -3.33 -6.42
CA LEU A 82 -18.36 -2.68 -6.27
C LEU A 82 -18.20 -1.18 -6.54
N GLU A 83 -18.85 -0.69 -7.57
CA GLU A 83 -18.95 0.73 -7.88
C GLU A 83 -20.35 1.22 -7.57
N ILE A 84 -20.42 2.27 -6.74
CA ILE A 84 -21.67 2.90 -6.34
C ILE A 84 -21.66 4.31 -6.92
N TYR A 85 -22.62 4.59 -7.78
CA TYR A 85 -22.87 5.91 -8.31
C TYR A 85 -24.11 6.49 -7.63
N ARG A 86 -24.02 7.72 -7.12
CA ARG A 86 -25.20 8.46 -6.65
C ARG A 86 -25.20 9.89 -7.13
N ASN A 87 -26.35 10.31 -7.66
CA ASN A 87 -26.60 11.61 -8.23
C ASN A 87 -27.71 12.29 -7.43
N TYR A 88 -27.35 13.37 -6.74
CA TYR A 88 -28.28 14.10 -5.89
C TYR A 88 -29.02 15.13 -6.75
N TYR A 89 -30.26 14.82 -7.12
CA TYR A 89 -31.16 15.75 -7.81
C TYR A 89 -32.32 16.14 -6.89
N GLU A 90 -32.39 17.40 -6.45
CA GLU A 90 -33.65 17.99 -5.97
C GLU A 90 -33.90 19.37 -6.57
N LYS A 91 -35.15 19.61 -6.97
CA LYS A 91 -35.65 20.90 -7.45
C LYS A 91 -35.98 21.75 -6.21
N ASN A 92 -35.42 22.95 -6.15
CA ASN A 92 -35.88 24.09 -5.33
C ASN A 92 -35.49 24.09 -3.83
N SER A 93 -34.20 24.13 -3.49
CA SER A 93 -33.75 24.59 -2.17
C SER A 93 -32.26 24.95 -2.19
N THR A 94 -31.94 26.21 -2.47
CA THR A 94 -30.56 26.71 -2.58
C THR A 94 -29.88 26.89 -1.22
N SER A 95 -30.59 26.91 -0.08
CA SER A 95 -29.94 27.13 1.23
C SER A 95 -29.66 25.85 2.02
N TYR A 96 -30.43 24.78 1.82
CA TYR A 96 -30.30 23.55 2.61
C TYR A 96 -29.36 22.52 1.96
N LEU A 97 -29.23 22.52 0.62
CA LEU A 97 -28.44 21.52 -0.09
C LEU A 97 -26.94 21.82 -0.12
N ASP A 98 -26.55 23.10 -0.20
CA ASP A 98 -25.16 23.52 -0.04
C ASP A 98 -24.64 23.01 1.31
N ASN A 99 -25.47 23.09 2.35
CA ASN A 99 -25.15 22.51 3.65
C ASN A 99 -25.01 20.98 3.59
N VAL A 100 -25.86 20.23 2.89
CA VAL A 100 -25.75 18.75 2.88
C VAL A 100 -24.55 18.26 2.06
N LEU A 101 -24.27 18.84 0.90
CA LEU A 101 -23.09 18.45 0.09
C LEU A 101 -21.80 18.94 0.75
N ALA A 102 -21.78 20.15 1.30
CA ALA A 102 -20.64 20.65 2.07
C ALA A 102 -20.44 19.85 3.37
N GLU A 103 -21.51 19.52 4.12
CA GLU A 103 -21.42 18.66 5.31
C GLU A 103 -20.83 17.28 4.97
N ARG A 104 -21.21 16.71 3.83
CA ARG A 104 -20.69 15.41 3.39
C ARG A 104 -19.25 15.49 2.91
N PHE A 105 -18.90 16.56 2.20
CA PHE A 105 -17.53 16.82 1.79
C PHE A 105 -16.63 17.07 3.01
N ASN A 106 -17.08 17.89 3.95
CA ASN A 106 -16.40 18.15 5.22
C ASN A 106 -16.28 16.89 6.06
N ALA A 107 -17.29 16.01 6.08
CA ALA A 107 -17.17 14.72 6.74
C ALA A 107 -16.08 13.84 6.09
N LEU A 108 -15.91 13.88 4.76
CA LEU A 108 -14.80 13.20 4.10
C LEU A 108 -13.44 13.82 4.46
N LEU A 109 -13.36 15.14 4.60
CA LEU A 109 -12.14 15.83 5.05
C LEU A 109 -11.80 15.53 6.51
N GLU A 110 -12.79 15.55 7.41
CA GLU A 110 -12.60 15.20 8.83
C GLU A 110 -12.14 13.75 8.99
N GLU A 111 -12.71 12.84 8.20
CA GLU A 111 -12.46 11.41 8.33
C GLU A 111 -11.17 10.96 7.61
N PHE A 112 -10.92 11.46 6.40
CA PHE A 112 -9.83 10.99 5.54
C PHE A 112 -8.73 12.03 5.31
N GLY A 113 -8.87 13.23 5.87
CA GLY A 113 -7.98 14.35 5.61
C GLY A 113 -8.15 14.91 4.20
N GLU A 114 -7.16 15.69 3.77
CA GLU A 114 -7.16 16.30 2.43
C GLU A 114 -7.25 15.25 1.31
N PRO A 115 -8.03 15.51 0.24
CA PRO A 115 -8.15 14.60 -0.88
C PRO A 115 -6.80 14.37 -1.56
N THR A 116 -6.52 13.11 -1.90
CA THR A 116 -5.32 12.70 -2.66
C THR A 116 -5.22 13.37 -4.04
N PHE A 117 -6.34 13.83 -4.59
CA PHE A 117 -6.39 14.62 -5.82
C PHE A 117 -7.54 15.62 -5.74
N ALA A 118 -7.29 16.86 -6.13
CA ALA A 118 -8.30 17.92 -6.18
C ALA A 118 -8.12 18.75 -7.46
N ASN A 119 -9.24 19.08 -8.11
CA ASN A 119 -9.29 20.09 -9.16
C ASN A 119 -10.64 20.84 -9.14
N ASN A 120 -10.84 21.74 -10.09
CA ASN A 120 -12.01 22.64 -10.15
C ASN A 120 -13.37 21.94 -10.34
N SER A 121 -13.41 20.62 -10.55
CA SER A 121 -14.68 19.89 -10.76
C SER A 121 -14.76 18.56 -10.01
N TYR A 122 -13.70 18.11 -9.34
CA TYR A 122 -13.76 16.96 -8.46
C TYR A 122 -12.59 16.82 -7.48
N TYR A 123 -12.88 16.05 -6.45
CA TYR A 123 -11.96 15.60 -5.41
C TYR A 123 -11.95 14.09 -5.37
N SER A 124 -10.80 13.49 -5.02
CA SER A 124 -10.67 12.05 -4.89
C SER A 124 -9.79 11.69 -3.69
N TRP A 125 -10.28 10.72 -2.92
CA TRP A 125 -9.53 10.02 -1.88
C TRP A 125 -9.26 8.61 -2.38
N ASN A 126 -8.00 8.32 -2.68
CA ASN A 126 -7.54 6.99 -3.05
C ASN A 126 -6.99 6.31 -1.79
N LEU A 127 -7.81 5.45 -1.18
CA LEU A 127 -7.44 4.61 -0.04
C LEU A 127 -7.14 3.18 -0.53
N PRO A 128 -6.43 2.34 0.25
CA PRO A 128 -5.92 1.05 -0.22
C PRO A 128 -6.93 0.12 -0.93
N ASN A 129 -8.17 0.04 -0.45
CA ASN A 129 -9.24 -0.79 -1.06
C ASN A 129 -10.48 0.03 -1.46
N LEU A 130 -10.38 1.35 -1.38
CA LEU A 130 -11.52 2.26 -1.47
C LEU A 130 -11.09 3.52 -2.20
N LYS A 131 -11.63 3.72 -3.39
CA LYS A 131 -11.55 5.00 -4.07
C LYS A 131 -12.86 5.74 -3.88
N ILE A 132 -12.79 6.90 -3.24
CA ILE A 132 -13.90 7.83 -3.15
C ILE A 132 -13.63 8.94 -4.15
N THR A 133 -14.59 9.22 -5.02
CA THR A 133 -14.57 10.37 -5.92
C THR A 133 -15.79 11.22 -5.64
N PHE A 134 -15.57 12.49 -5.37
CA PHE A 134 -16.60 13.49 -5.18
C PHE A 134 -16.50 14.49 -6.32
N LYS A 135 -17.47 14.47 -7.25
CA LYS A 135 -17.50 15.40 -8.38
C LYS A 135 -18.58 16.43 -8.14
N TYR A 136 -18.29 17.68 -8.46
CA TYR A 136 -19.27 18.76 -8.43
C TYR A 136 -19.18 19.57 -9.72
N SER A 137 -20.32 20.07 -10.17
CA SER A 137 -20.44 20.97 -11.30
C SER A 137 -21.26 22.15 -10.83
N ALA A 138 -20.63 23.32 -10.76
CA ALA A 138 -21.33 24.58 -10.60
C ALA A 138 -21.65 25.11 -12.00
N LYS A 139 -22.91 25.41 -12.30
CA LYS A 139 -23.20 26.26 -13.46
C LYS A 139 -22.88 27.70 -13.06
N SER A 140 -21.75 28.24 -13.51
CA SER A 140 -21.53 29.69 -13.57
C SER A 140 -22.10 30.20 -14.88
N GLU A 141 -23.24 30.85 -14.83
CA GLU A 141 -23.52 31.94 -15.77
C GLU A 141 -23.33 33.22 -14.96
N GLU A 142 -22.41 34.05 -15.45
CA GLU A 142 -22.02 35.40 -15.02
C GLU A 142 -20.90 35.54 -13.96
N GLU A 143 -19.82 36.18 -14.42
CA GLU A 143 -18.70 36.71 -13.65
C GLU A 143 -19.21 37.78 -12.67
N THR A 144 -19.47 37.40 -11.42
CA THR A 144 -19.32 38.31 -10.27
C THR A 144 -18.95 37.48 -9.05
N GLU A 145 -18.15 38.07 -8.16
CA GLU A 145 -17.77 37.49 -6.86
C GLU A 145 -19.00 37.18 -5.99
N SER A 146 -19.66 36.06 -6.23
CA SER A 146 -20.56 35.40 -5.28
C SER A 146 -20.82 33.96 -5.72
N ILE A 147 -20.96 33.08 -4.73
CA ILE A 147 -20.98 31.61 -4.86
C ILE A 147 -22.12 31.16 -5.82
N PRO A 148 -21.89 30.19 -6.72
CA PRO A 148 -22.86 29.78 -7.75
C PRO A 148 -24.16 29.18 -7.18
N SER A 149 -25.30 29.54 -7.79
CA SER A 149 -26.66 29.23 -7.30
C SER A 149 -27.24 27.87 -7.73
N GLN A 150 -26.51 27.02 -8.45
CA GLN A 150 -26.91 25.63 -8.70
C GLN A 150 -25.69 24.69 -8.79
N LEU A 151 -25.53 23.84 -7.77
CA LEU A 151 -24.53 22.78 -7.69
C LEU A 151 -25.13 21.43 -8.08
N TYR A 152 -24.62 20.82 -9.16
CA TYR A 152 -24.84 19.42 -9.50
C TYR A 152 -23.69 18.59 -8.94
N GLY A 153 -23.94 17.85 -7.85
CA GLY A 153 -22.94 16.98 -7.23
C GLY A 153 -23.26 15.50 -7.48
N TYR A 154 -22.29 14.74 -7.99
CA TYR A 154 -22.40 13.27 -7.98
C TYR A 154 -21.20 12.64 -7.28
N ARG A 155 -21.47 11.61 -6.51
CA ARG A 155 -20.48 10.84 -5.78
C ARG A 155 -20.32 9.49 -6.44
N THR A 156 -19.08 9.09 -6.69
CA THR A 156 -18.74 7.73 -7.09
C THR A 156 -17.86 7.11 -6.01
N VAL A 157 -18.29 5.97 -5.48
CA VAL A 157 -17.50 5.20 -4.52
C VAL A 157 -17.17 3.85 -5.16
N THR A 158 -15.89 3.58 -5.36
CA THR A 158 -15.38 2.36 -5.96
C THR A 158 -14.63 1.55 -4.91
N TYR A 159 -15.11 0.34 -4.65
CA TYR A 159 -14.49 -0.63 -3.75
C TYR A 159 -13.87 -1.75 -4.57
N ASN A 160 -12.58 -2.03 -4.35
CA ASN A 160 -11.87 -3.10 -5.04
C ASN A 160 -11.36 -4.13 -4.02
N ARG A 161 -11.66 -5.41 -4.26
CA ARG A 161 -11.03 -6.57 -3.63
C ARG A 161 -10.30 -7.35 -4.71
N LEU A 162 -8.97 -7.32 -4.67
CA LEU A 162 -8.14 -8.20 -5.52
C LEU A 162 -8.40 -9.66 -5.12
N ILE A 163 -9.03 -10.43 -6.01
CA ILE A 163 -9.13 -11.88 -5.88
C ILE A 163 -8.02 -12.50 -6.73
N ILE A 164 -6.94 -12.87 -6.05
CA ILE A 164 -5.87 -13.69 -6.61
C ILE A 164 -6.41 -15.11 -6.72
N ASP A 165 -6.40 -15.69 -7.93
CA ASP A 165 -6.75 -17.09 -8.14
C ASP A 165 -5.58 -17.97 -7.71
N ILE A 166 -5.76 -18.75 -6.64
CA ILE A 166 -4.72 -19.63 -6.06
C ILE A 166 -4.77 -21.05 -6.68
N LYS A 167 -5.33 -21.26 -7.87
CA LYS A 167 -5.60 -22.63 -8.38
C LYS A 167 -4.75 -23.16 -9.53
N ALA A 168 -3.73 -22.45 -10.01
CA ALA A 168 -3.02 -22.89 -11.22
C ALA A 168 -1.65 -23.58 -11.02
N GLU A 169 -1.02 -23.58 -9.84
CA GLU A 169 0.39 -24.01 -9.77
C GLU A 169 0.71 -24.98 -8.63
N MET A 170 -0.01 -26.10 -8.53
CA MET A 170 0.54 -27.30 -7.89
C MET A 170 0.01 -28.56 -8.58
N LYS A 171 0.73 -29.02 -9.62
CA LYS A 171 1.16 -30.42 -9.80
C LYS A 171 2.03 -30.57 -11.06
N GLU A 172 3.29 -30.97 -10.82
CA GLU A 172 4.21 -31.83 -11.59
C GLU A 172 4.26 -31.66 -13.13
N GLY A 173 5.39 -31.47 -13.80
CA GLY A 173 6.73 -32.02 -13.60
C GLY A 173 7.23 -32.48 -14.98
N GLN A 174 8.43 -32.04 -15.38
CA GLN A 174 9.21 -32.47 -16.56
C GLN A 174 8.57 -32.34 -17.97
N THR A 175 8.95 -31.31 -18.74
CA THR A 175 9.49 -31.51 -20.11
C THR A 175 10.25 -30.28 -20.62
N GLN A 176 11.11 -30.51 -21.60
CA GLN A 176 12.25 -29.72 -22.04
C GLN A 176 11.94 -28.44 -22.84
N VAL A 177 12.83 -27.46 -22.66
CA VAL A 177 13.33 -26.41 -23.58
C VAL A 177 12.41 -25.96 -24.74
N SER A 178 11.86 -24.74 -24.61
CA SER A 178 11.96 -23.72 -25.66
C SER A 178 11.77 -22.32 -25.05
N LYS A 179 12.71 -21.41 -25.34
CA LYS A 179 12.69 -20.00 -24.92
C LYS A 179 11.45 -19.29 -25.46
N PRO A 180 10.69 -18.53 -24.65
CA PRO A 180 9.94 -17.39 -25.14
C PRO A 180 10.85 -16.15 -25.11
N GLN A 181 10.82 -15.39 -26.20
CA GLN A 181 11.62 -14.19 -26.43
C GLN A 181 11.41 -13.11 -25.36
N GLN A 182 12.53 -12.53 -24.92
CA GLN A 182 12.64 -11.36 -24.05
C GLN A 182 11.84 -10.18 -24.62
N GLY A 183 10.88 -9.68 -23.86
CA GLY A 183 10.73 -8.23 -23.72
C GLY A 183 11.76 -7.80 -22.67
N GLU A 184 12.67 -6.90 -23.03
CA GLU A 184 13.70 -6.39 -22.12
C GLU A 184 13.05 -5.87 -20.83
N SER A 185 13.32 -6.53 -19.69
CA SER A 185 12.98 -5.96 -18.40
C SER A 185 13.90 -4.77 -18.16
N LYS A 186 13.33 -3.56 -18.05
CA LYS A 186 14.07 -2.32 -17.74
C LYS A 186 15.03 -2.48 -16.55
N TYR A 187 14.73 -3.37 -15.61
CA TYR A 187 15.53 -3.60 -14.41
C TYR A 187 16.24 -4.96 -14.48
N SER A 188 17.49 -4.99 -14.01
CA SER A 188 18.36 -6.18 -13.97
C SER A 188 18.25 -6.96 -12.66
N ALA A 189 17.98 -6.29 -11.54
CA ALA A 189 17.76 -6.93 -10.24
C ALA A 189 16.86 -6.08 -9.31
N SER A 190 16.42 -6.69 -8.20
CA SER A 190 15.64 -6.00 -7.17
C SER A 190 15.91 -6.55 -5.77
N GLY A 191 15.73 -5.70 -4.75
CA GLY A 191 15.82 -6.06 -3.34
C GLY A 191 14.98 -5.13 -2.48
N SER A 192 15.14 -5.23 -1.16
CA SER A 192 14.49 -4.36 -0.18
C SER A 192 15.47 -3.37 0.43
N GLY A 193 14.93 -2.31 1.01
CA GLY A 193 15.66 -1.36 1.83
C GLY A 193 14.77 -0.76 2.90
N PHE A 194 15.32 0.13 3.71
CA PHE A 194 14.54 0.93 4.65
C PHE A 194 15.09 2.33 4.87
N ILE A 195 14.20 3.25 5.20
CA ILE A 195 14.51 4.67 5.41
C ILE A 195 15.26 4.85 6.74
N LEU A 196 16.40 5.52 6.72
CA LEU A 196 17.19 5.86 7.91
C LEU A 196 16.98 7.31 8.36
N SER A 197 16.62 8.20 7.44
CA SER A 197 16.50 9.63 7.74
C SER A 197 15.30 10.27 7.04
N LYS A 198 14.81 11.37 7.60
CA LYS A 198 13.63 12.08 7.08
C LYS A 198 13.84 12.57 5.64
N ASP A 199 15.07 12.92 5.31
CA ASP A 199 15.51 13.44 4.02
C ASP A 199 15.88 12.32 3.02
N GLY A 200 15.58 11.05 3.32
CA GLY A 200 15.65 9.98 2.31
C GLY A 200 17.00 9.28 2.18
N ILE A 201 17.74 9.14 3.29
CA ILE A 201 18.82 8.14 3.38
C ILE A 201 18.17 6.76 3.52
N VAL A 202 18.67 5.77 2.78
CA VAL A 202 18.14 4.40 2.73
C VAL A 202 19.27 3.40 3.02
N ALA A 203 19.01 2.39 3.84
CA ALA A 203 19.90 1.24 3.98
C ALA A 203 19.42 0.07 3.10
N THR A 204 20.37 -0.68 2.54
CA THR A 204 20.13 -1.96 1.84
C THR A 204 21.40 -2.82 1.87
N ASN A 205 21.38 -3.98 1.23
CA ASN A 205 22.58 -4.79 1.01
C ASN A 205 23.42 -4.28 -0.16
N PHE A 206 24.72 -4.48 -0.10
CA PHE A 206 25.62 -4.13 -1.21
C PHE A 206 25.33 -5.00 -2.44
N HIS A 207 25.13 -6.31 -2.28
CA HIS A 207 24.85 -7.21 -3.40
C HIS A 207 23.55 -6.87 -4.16
N VAL A 208 22.61 -6.12 -3.55
CA VAL A 208 21.37 -5.67 -4.21
C VAL A 208 21.66 -4.60 -5.26
N ILE A 209 22.72 -3.80 -5.05
CA ILE A 209 23.07 -2.64 -5.89
C ILE A 209 24.40 -2.81 -6.63
N ASP A 210 25.05 -3.97 -6.51
CA ASP A 210 26.34 -4.22 -7.13
C ASP A 210 26.23 -4.20 -8.65
N GLY A 211 27.15 -3.49 -9.30
CA GLY A 211 27.15 -3.30 -10.75
C GLY A 211 25.98 -2.47 -11.32
N ALA A 212 25.18 -1.79 -10.50
CA ALA A 212 24.06 -0.97 -10.96
C ALA A 212 24.53 0.28 -11.71
N ASN A 213 23.94 0.57 -12.88
CA ASN A 213 24.14 1.83 -13.59
C ASN A 213 23.17 2.90 -13.08
N GLY A 214 21.99 2.50 -12.64
CA GLY A 214 21.01 3.36 -11.97
C GLY A 214 20.24 2.63 -10.88
N ILE A 215 19.77 3.38 -9.88
CA ILE A 215 19.01 2.85 -8.74
C ILE A 215 17.70 3.62 -8.62
N ASP A 216 16.59 2.89 -8.68
CA ASP A 216 15.24 3.39 -8.43
C ASP A 216 14.71 2.84 -7.10
N VAL A 217 14.23 3.74 -6.24
CA VAL A 217 13.64 3.42 -4.94
C VAL A 217 12.12 3.63 -5.01
N PHE A 218 11.38 2.55 -4.82
CA PHE A 218 9.92 2.51 -4.80
C PHE A 218 9.45 2.60 -3.35
N ILE A 219 8.72 3.67 -3.03
CA ILE A 219 8.20 3.94 -1.69
C ILE A 219 6.68 3.87 -1.72
N ASN A 220 6.10 3.00 -0.90
CA ASN A 220 4.66 2.89 -0.71
C ASN A 220 4.20 3.75 0.48
N ARG A 221 3.76 4.98 0.21
CA ARG A 221 3.14 5.84 1.24
C ARG A 221 1.64 5.58 1.29
N ASN A 222 1.21 4.74 2.23
CA ASN A 222 -0.21 4.47 2.51
C ASN A 222 -1.03 4.00 1.29
N GLY A 223 -0.44 3.14 0.45
CA GLY A 223 -1.05 2.59 -0.76
C GLY A 223 -0.64 3.29 -2.05
N ALA A 224 -0.02 4.47 -1.98
CA ALA A 224 0.53 5.17 -3.14
C ALA A 224 2.01 4.83 -3.32
N VAL A 225 2.33 4.07 -4.36
CA VAL A 225 3.72 3.78 -4.76
C VAL A 225 4.24 4.92 -5.62
N LYS A 226 5.36 5.49 -5.23
CA LYS A 226 6.15 6.44 -6.03
C LYS A 226 7.57 5.92 -6.21
N THR A 227 8.14 6.18 -7.37
CA THR A 227 9.53 5.86 -7.69
C THR A 227 10.37 7.12 -7.60
N TYR A 228 11.55 7.01 -6.99
CA TYR A 228 12.53 8.08 -6.90
C TYR A 228 13.89 7.58 -7.31
N LYS A 229 14.69 8.43 -7.96
CA LYS A 229 16.09 8.10 -8.25
C LYS A 229 16.93 8.19 -6.97
N ALA A 230 17.88 7.29 -6.84
CA ALA A 230 18.83 7.31 -5.73
C ALA A 230 20.26 7.09 -6.22
N LYS A 231 21.23 7.54 -5.42
CA LYS A 231 22.65 7.27 -5.60
C LYS A 231 23.23 6.56 -4.39
N VAL A 232 24.31 5.82 -4.62
CA VAL A 232 25.11 5.27 -3.53
C VAL A 232 25.82 6.40 -2.80
N LEU A 233 25.62 6.49 -1.48
CA LEU A 233 26.32 7.42 -0.62
C LEU A 233 27.63 6.81 -0.13
N VAL A 234 27.57 5.60 0.42
CA VAL A 234 28.72 4.83 0.89
C VAL A 234 28.34 3.34 0.98
N SER A 235 29.30 2.46 0.74
CA SER A 235 29.11 1.01 0.80
C SER A 235 30.20 0.34 1.62
N ASP A 236 29.82 -0.65 2.41
CA ASP A 236 30.71 -1.61 3.02
C ASP A 236 30.51 -2.96 2.31
N LYS A 237 31.41 -3.26 1.36
CA LYS A 237 31.35 -4.49 0.58
C LYS A 237 31.63 -5.73 1.44
N ALA A 238 32.45 -5.61 2.48
CA ALA A 238 32.86 -6.74 3.31
C ALA A 238 31.70 -7.21 4.21
N ASN A 239 30.90 -6.27 4.71
CA ASN A 239 29.74 -6.57 5.56
C ASN A 239 28.41 -6.58 4.79
N ASP A 240 28.44 -6.39 3.47
CA ASP A 240 27.28 -6.41 2.59
C ASP A 240 26.20 -5.36 2.95
N ILE A 241 26.62 -4.12 3.22
CA ILE A 241 25.72 -2.99 3.54
C ILE A 241 25.99 -1.83 2.59
N SER A 242 24.94 -1.16 2.13
CA SER A 242 25.04 0.10 1.39
C SER A 242 24.06 1.14 1.90
N LEU A 243 24.52 2.38 1.97
CA LEU A 243 23.69 3.56 2.20
C LEU A 243 23.44 4.25 0.88
N LEU A 244 22.18 4.52 0.59
CA LEU A 244 21.73 5.26 -0.59
C LEU A 244 21.15 6.60 -0.15
N LYS A 245 21.20 7.58 -1.05
CA LYS A 245 20.53 8.87 -0.92
C LYS A 245 19.54 9.03 -2.07
N ILE A 246 18.28 9.31 -1.74
CA ILE A 246 17.28 9.71 -2.72
C ILE A 246 17.65 11.12 -3.23
N GLU A 247 17.81 11.24 -4.54
CA GLU A 247 18.12 12.47 -5.27
C GLU A 247 17.04 12.71 -6.33
N ASP A 248 15.88 13.17 -5.88
CA ASP A 248 14.72 13.43 -6.74
C ASP A 248 13.96 14.64 -6.19
N ASP A 249 13.77 15.67 -7.02
CA ASP A 249 13.13 16.94 -6.60
C ASP A 249 11.67 16.74 -6.16
N SER A 250 11.03 15.65 -6.57
CA SER A 250 9.67 15.30 -6.15
C SER A 250 9.61 14.60 -4.79
N PHE A 251 10.76 14.25 -4.20
CA PHE A 251 10.82 13.58 -2.91
C PHE A 251 10.47 14.54 -1.76
N MET A 252 9.34 14.30 -1.12
CA MET A 252 8.96 15.02 0.10
C MET A 252 9.51 14.30 1.33
N ASN A 253 10.16 15.03 2.23
CA ASN A 253 10.70 14.49 3.47
C ASN A 253 9.64 13.78 4.33
N PHE A 254 10.05 12.75 5.07
CA PHE A 254 9.18 12.11 6.04
C PHE A 254 8.99 13.01 7.27
N PRO A 255 7.76 13.15 7.81
CA PRO A 255 7.51 13.99 8.98
C PRO A 255 8.22 13.44 10.24
N SER A 256 8.20 12.13 10.39
CA SER A 256 8.84 11.38 11.48
C SER A 256 9.20 9.97 11.02
N ILE A 257 10.11 9.33 11.74
CA ILE A 257 10.43 7.90 11.59
C ILE A 257 10.00 7.22 12.89
N PRO A 258 9.16 6.16 12.83
CA PRO A 258 8.46 5.66 14.01
C PRO A 258 9.25 4.64 14.85
N TYR A 259 10.46 4.29 14.44
CA TYR A 259 11.28 3.24 15.06
C TYR A 259 12.65 3.77 15.47
N ALA A 260 13.26 3.07 16.42
CA ALA A 260 14.67 3.26 16.75
C ALA A 260 15.55 2.19 16.08
N ILE A 261 16.83 2.51 15.87
CA ILE A 261 17.85 1.52 15.48
C ILE A 261 18.62 1.11 16.74
N LYS A 262 18.45 -0.14 17.17
CA LYS A 262 19.20 -0.69 18.30
C LYS A 262 20.51 -1.27 17.79
N THR A 263 21.63 -0.72 18.22
CA THR A 263 22.97 -1.18 17.81
C THR A 263 23.57 -2.22 18.74
N SER A 264 22.94 -2.46 19.90
CA SER A 264 23.34 -3.54 20.80
C SER A 264 23.03 -4.90 20.18
N ILE A 265 23.91 -5.87 20.40
CA ILE A 265 23.69 -7.25 19.96
C ILE A 265 22.52 -7.82 20.76
N GLN A 266 21.55 -8.43 20.07
CA GLN A 266 20.37 -9.02 20.68
C GLN A 266 20.63 -10.48 21.08
N ASP A 267 19.87 -10.98 22.07
CA ASP A 267 20.02 -12.33 22.60
C ASP A 267 19.30 -13.39 21.76
N VAL A 268 19.76 -14.64 21.87
CA VAL A 268 19.08 -15.80 21.29
C VAL A 268 17.71 -15.95 21.95
N GLY A 269 16.68 -16.26 21.16
CA GLY A 269 15.29 -16.31 21.60
C GLY A 269 14.56 -14.97 21.50
N THR A 270 15.25 -13.87 21.17
CA THR A 270 14.58 -12.58 20.92
C THR A 270 13.60 -12.73 19.75
N GLY A 271 12.34 -12.42 19.99
CA GLY A 271 11.32 -12.39 18.95
C GLY A 271 11.58 -11.28 17.93
N VAL A 272 11.51 -11.64 16.64
CA VAL A 272 11.78 -10.72 15.53
C VAL A 272 10.77 -10.90 14.40
N PHE A 273 10.63 -9.88 13.57
CA PHE A 273 9.90 -9.95 12.32
C PHE A 273 10.61 -9.15 11.24
N ALA A 274 10.56 -9.63 10.00
CA ALA A 274 11.11 -8.95 8.84
C ALA A 274 10.01 -8.40 7.97
N LEU A 275 10.31 -7.27 7.33
CA LEU A 275 9.49 -6.68 6.28
C LEU A 275 10.31 -6.54 5.01
N GLY A 276 9.71 -6.87 3.86
CA GLY A 276 10.40 -6.75 2.58
C GLY A 276 9.49 -7.00 1.39
N TYR A 277 10.10 -6.97 0.20
CA TYR A 277 9.47 -7.16 -1.09
C TYR A 277 10.05 -8.40 -1.79
N PRO A 278 9.73 -9.62 -1.31
CA PRO A 278 10.24 -10.82 -1.93
C PRO A 278 9.65 -10.97 -3.33
N MET A 279 10.51 -11.24 -4.32
CA MET A 279 10.14 -11.52 -5.70
C MET A 279 9.10 -10.53 -6.28
N SER A 280 9.36 -9.21 -6.21
CA SER A 280 8.42 -8.15 -6.62
C SER A 280 7.86 -8.29 -8.06
N ASN A 281 8.64 -8.92 -8.94
CA ASN A 281 8.37 -9.26 -10.33
C ASN A 281 7.42 -10.47 -10.50
N ILE A 282 7.13 -11.23 -9.44
CA ILE A 282 6.29 -12.45 -9.46
C ILE A 282 5.16 -12.38 -8.41
N LEU A 283 5.41 -11.78 -7.23
CA LEU A 283 4.53 -11.84 -6.05
C LEU A 283 3.82 -10.53 -5.70
N GLY A 284 3.88 -9.53 -6.59
CA GLY A 284 3.30 -8.19 -6.41
C GLY A 284 4.18 -7.22 -5.61
N GLU A 285 3.83 -5.94 -5.65
CA GLU A 285 4.55 -4.85 -4.94
C GLU A 285 4.00 -4.62 -3.51
N GLU A 286 3.32 -5.62 -2.95
CA GLU A 286 2.90 -5.59 -1.55
C GLU A 286 4.02 -6.07 -0.63
N ILE A 287 4.23 -5.32 0.44
CA ILE A 287 5.16 -5.69 1.50
C ILE A 287 4.73 -7.01 2.13
N LYS A 288 5.69 -7.92 2.35
CA LYS A 288 5.45 -9.17 3.04
C LYS A 288 6.07 -9.14 4.42
N VAL A 289 5.41 -9.80 5.36
CA VAL A 289 5.82 -9.92 6.76
C VAL A 289 6.23 -11.36 7.00
N THR A 290 7.41 -11.57 7.57
CA THR A 290 7.81 -12.88 8.12
C THR A 290 8.18 -12.74 9.58
N ASP A 291 7.87 -13.76 10.38
CA ASP A 291 7.98 -13.71 11.84
C ASP A 291 8.84 -14.87 12.34
N GLY A 292 9.59 -14.64 13.42
CA GLY A 292 10.45 -15.67 14.01
C GLY A 292 11.21 -15.21 15.24
N ILE A 293 12.36 -15.83 15.47
CA ILE A 293 13.29 -15.50 16.57
C ILE A 293 14.73 -15.41 16.05
N ILE A 294 15.60 -14.80 16.86
CA ILE A 294 17.05 -14.98 16.71
C ILE A 294 17.42 -16.36 17.23
N SER A 295 17.90 -17.23 16.35
CA SER A 295 18.31 -18.61 16.65
C SER A 295 19.77 -18.71 17.07
N SER A 296 20.64 -17.83 16.55
CA SER A 296 22.05 -17.75 16.93
C SER A 296 22.60 -16.32 16.78
N LYS A 297 23.59 -15.99 17.62
CA LYS A 297 24.37 -14.75 17.52
C LYS A 297 25.43 -14.79 16.41
N THR A 298 25.64 -15.94 15.80
CA THR A 298 26.56 -16.14 14.67
C THR A 298 25.80 -16.76 13.50
N GLY A 299 26.18 -16.35 12.29
CA GLY A 299 25.59 -16.85 11.06
C GLY A 299 26.32 -18.06 10.49
N TYR A 300 26.20 -18.22 9.17
CA TYR A 300 26.78 -19.34 8.44
C TYR A 300 28.29 -19.46 8.70
N LYS A 301 28.75 -20.69 9.00
CA LYS A 301 30.16 -21.00 9.35
C LYS A 301 30.74 -20.14 10.50
N GLY A 302 29.89 -19.68 11.43
CA GLY A 302 30.33 -18.90 12.58
C GLY A 302 30.54 -17.41 12.31
N ASP A 303 30.03 -16.90 11.18
CA ASP A 303 30.09 -15.48 10.84
C ASP A 303 29.57 -14.59 11.98
N VAL A 304 30.42 -13.69 12.47
CA VAL A 304 30.12 -12.76 13.55
C VAL A 304 29.35 -11.52 13.06
N VAL A 305 29.22 -11.32 11.75
CA VAL A 305 28.51 -10.19 11.15
C VAL A 305 27.01 -10.38 11.19
N THR A 306 26.55 -11.62 11.03
CA THR A 306 25.12 -11.95 10.91
C THR A 306 24.56 -12.66 12.14
N TYR A 307 23.26 -12.52 12.36
CA TYR A 307 22.44 -13.43 13.17
C TYR A 307 21.98 -14.58 12.29
N GLN A 308 21.78 -15.75 12.89
CA GLN A 308 20.87 -16.75 12.34
C GLN A 308 19.47 -16.51 12.90
N ILE A 309 18.45 -16.53 12.06
CA ILE A 309 17.05 -16.31 12.44
C ILE A 309 16.14 -17.41 11.90
N SER A 310 15.02 -17.64 12.58
CA SER A 310 13.99 -18.59 12.14
C SER A 310 12.96 -17.96 11.20
N ALA A 311 12.94 -16.63 11.08
CA ALA A 311 12.04 -15.94 10.16
C ALA A 311 12.43 -16.29 8.72
N PRO A 312 11.51 -16.80 7.88
CA PRO A 312 11.82 -17.13 6.50
C PRO A 312 12.30 -15.90 5.71
N ILE A 313 13.49 -16.00 5.11
CA ILE A 313 14.07 -14.98 4.23
C ILE A 313 14.23 -15.59 2.83
N GLN A 314 13.78 -14.86 1.82
CA GLN A 314 13.85 -15.27 0.41
C GLN A 314 14.43 -14.12 -0.42
N ALA A 315 14.78 -14.42 -1.68
CA ALA A 315 15.21 -13.41 -2.64
C ALA A 315 14.18 -12.27 -2.75
N GLY A 316 14.67 -11.03 -2.69
CA GLY A 316 13.87 -9.81 -2.62
C GLY A 316 13.65 -9.26 -1.21
N ASN A 317 13.76 -10.09 -0.15
CA ASN A 317 13.84 -9.58 1.23
C ASN A 317 15.24 -9.03 1.58
N SER A 318 16.30 -9.41 0.84
CA SER A 318 17.65 -8.87 1.06
C SER A 318 17.64 -7.35 1.13
N GLY A 319 18.27 -6.80 2.17
CA GLY A 319 18.40 -5.38 2.43
C GLY A 319 17.23 -4.77 3.23
N GLY A 320 16.16 -5.54 3.46
CA GLY A 320 15.03 -5.14 4.30
C GLY A 320 15.38 -5.09 5.80
N PRO A 321 14.55 -4.41 6.61
CA PRO A 321 14.75 -4.33 8.04
C PRO A 321 14.27 -5.60 8.78
N LEU A 322 15.05 -6.02 9.76
CA LEU A 322 14.65 -6.97 10.80
C LEU A 322 14.31 -6.20 12.08
N PHE A 323 13.08 -6.32 12.55
CA PHE A 323 12.57 -5.65 13.74
C PHE A 323 12.52 -6.59 14.94
N ASP A 324 12.75 -6.07 16.16
CA ASP A 324 12.31 -6.72 17.39
C ASP A 324 10.79 -6.60 17.57
N LYS A 325 10.17 -7.33 18.50
CA LYS A 325 8.72 -7.24 18.75
C LYS A 325 8.24 -5.86 19.20
N LEU A 326 9.13 -4.98 19.64
CA LEU A 326 8.81 -3.59 19.97
C LEU A 326 8.79 -2.70 18.72
N GLY A 327 9.30 -3.17 17.58
CA GLY A 327 9.39 -2.41 16.33
C GLY A 327 10.68 -1.61 16.19
N ASN A 328 11.72 -1.91 16.97
CA ASN A 328 13.06 -1.36 16.74
C ASN A 328 13.78 -2.20 15.67
N ILE A 329 14.57 -1.56 14.83
CA ILE A 329 15.44 -2.28 13.89
C ILE A 329 16.63 -2.84 14.67
N VAL A 330 16.86 -4.15 14.50
CA VAL A 330 17.94 -4.91 15.12
C VAL A 330 18.85 -5.60 14.11
N GLY A 331 18.43 -5.66 12.84
CA GLY A 331 19.27 -6.19 11.76
C GLY A 331 18.77 -5.82 10.36
N ILE A 332 19.53 -6.26 9.36
CA ILE A 332 19.23 -6.11 7.93
C ILE A 332 19.16 -7.50 7.33
N THR A 333 18.03 -7.92 6.77
CA THR A 333 17.83 -9.27 6.24
C THR A 333 18.77 -9.54 5.07
N ASN A 334 19.36 -10.74 5.02
CA ASN A 334 20.29 -11.15 3.97
C ASN A 334 19.88 -12.52 3.39
N ALA A 335 19.53 -12.56 2.10
CA ALA A 335 19.19 -13.78 1.37
C ALA A 335 20.34 -14.29 0.48
N GLY A 336 21.52 -13.66 0.52
CA GLY A 336 22.67 -13.97 -0.32
C GLY A 336 23.57 -15.10 0.17
N ILE A 337 23.23 -15.76 1.29
CA ILE A 337 24.04 -16.86 1.83
C ILE A 337 23.68 -18.18 1.12
N PRO A 338 24.65 -18.82 0.43
CA PRO A 338 24.43 -20.10 -0.26
C PRO A 338 24.02 -21.23 0.71
N ASP A 339 23.22 -22.18 0.23
CA ASP A 339 22.77 -23.38 0.96
C ASP A 339 21.92 -23.16 2.22
N ALA A 340 21.35 -21.96 2.38
CA ALA A 340 20.49 -21.57 3.51
C ALA A 340 19.06 -22.15 3.45
N GLN A 341 18.90 -23.42 3.03
CA GLN A 341 17.56 -24.03 3.01
C GLN A 341 17.00 -24.11 4.45
N ASN A 342 15.84 -23.47 4.66
CA ASN A 342 15.15 -23.37 5.95
C ASN A 342 15.87 -22.57 7.05
N VAL A 343 16.81 -21.69 6.70
CA VAL A 343 17.50 -20.82 7.66
C VAL A 343 17.56 -19.39 7.14
N GLY A 344 17.14 -18.41 7.96
CA GLY A 344 17.27 -17.00 7.63
C GLY A 344 18.52 -16.39 8.25
N TYR A 345 19.02 -15.31 7.65
CA TYR A 345 20.13 -14.53 8.20
C TYR A 345 19.83 -13.04 8.15
N ALA A 346 20.43 -12.30 9.08
CA ALA A 346 20.35 -10.85 9.11
C ALA A 346 21.65 -10.23 9.63
N ILE A 347 22.20 -9.25 8.93
CA ILE A 347 23.37 -8.48 9.34
C ILE A 347 23.03 -7.66 10.58
N LYS A 348 23.89 -7.68 11.60
CA LYS A 348 23.64 -6.93 12.84
C LYS A 348 23.75 -5.42 12.58
N THR A 349 22.85 -4.64 13.17
CA THR A 349 22.85 -3.16 13.11
C THR A 349 24.12 -2.51 13.68
N SER A 350 24.92 -3.22 14.47
CA SER A 350 26.25 -2.74 14.89
C SER A 350 27.15 -2.44 13.70
N TYR A 351 27.09 -3.24 12.63
CA TYR A 351 27.88 -3.01 11.40
C TYR A 351 27.30 -1.86 10.57
N LEU A 352 25.97 -1.71 10.56
CA LEU A 352 25.33 -0.52 9.98
C LEU A 352 25.81 0.76 10.67
N LYS A 353 25.92 0.74 12.00
CA LYS A 353 26.43 1.89 12.77
C LYS A 353 27.85 2.27 12.34
N ASN A 354 28.74 1.30 12.17
CA ASN A 354 30.11 1.55 11.73
C ASN A 354 30.15 2.24 10.35
N LEU A 355 29.27 1.83 9.43
CA LEU A 355 29.15 2.46 8.11
C LEU A 355 28.55 3.87 8.17
N LEU A 356 27.62 4.11 9.10
CA LEU A 356 27.06 5.44 9.32
C LEU A 356 28.09 6.42 9.89
N ASP A 357 28.96 5.93 10.79
CA ASP A 357 30.04 6.72 11.37
C ASP A 357 31.11 7.09 10.31
N SER A 358 31.23 6.32 9.23
CA SER A 358 32.14 6.58 8.11
C SER A 358 31.51 7.30 6.91
N ALA A 359 30.22 7.64 7.00
CA ALA A 359 29.52 8.33 5.93
C ALA A 359 30.12 9.74 5.69
N PRO A 360 30.12 10.24 4.44
CA PRO A 360 30.70 11.55 4.11
C PRO A 360 29.94 12.74 4.70
N MET A 361 28.81 12.49 5.36
CA MET A 361 27.98 13.49 6.02
C MET A 361 27.38 12.92 7.32
N PRO A 362 27.13 13.74 8.35
CA PRO A 362 26.45 13.28 9.55
C PRO A 362 25.03 12.78 9.25
N ILE A 363 24.71 11.56 9.67
CA ILE A 363 23.38 10.97 9.55
C ILE A 363 22.80 10.83 10.96
N VAL A 364 21.74 11.59 11.26
CA VAL A 364 21.04 11.50 12.53
C VAL A 364 20.09 10.32 12.50
N LEU A 365 20.41 9.28 13.27
CA LEU A 365 19.56 8.10 13.38
C LEU A 365 18.27 8.39 14.16
N PRO A 366 17.18 7.69 13.83
CA PRO A 366 15.97 7.75 14.62
C PRO A 366 16.21 6.97 15.91
N VAL A 367 16.01 7.63 17.05
CA VAL A 367 16.24 7.07 18.39
C VAL A 367 14.94 6.81 19.16
N ASN A 368 13.83 7.39 18.69
CA ASN A 368 12.53 7.29 19.35
C ASN A 368 11.65 6.26 18.66
N ASN A 369 11.31 5.20 19.39
CA ASN A 369 10.31 4.24 18.95
C ASN A 369 8.92 4.65 19.47
N THR A 370 8.09 5.18 18.58
CA THR A 370 6.72 5.63 18.90
C THR A 370 5.66 4.55 18.71
N ILE A 371 6.06 3.34 18.30
CA ILE A 371 5.15 2.23 17.95
C ILE A 371 5.24 1.05 18.90
N SER A 372 6.07 1.14 19.96
CA SER A 372 6.34 0.06 20.89
C SER A 372 5.08 -0.53 21.55
N GLY A 373 4.13 0.32 21.94
CA GLY A 373 2.86 -0.07 22.57
C GLY A 373 1.73 -0.45 21.61
N LEU A 374 1.94 -0.39 20.29
CA LEU A 374 0.89 -0.68 19.31
C LEU A 374 0.68 -2.19 19.13
N GLN A 375 -0.51 -2.58 18.69
CA GLN A 375 -0.78 -3.94 18.25
C GLN A 375 0.05 -4.27 17.00
N PHE A 376 0.41 -5.54 16.82
CA PHE A 376 1.31 -5.96 15.73
C PHE A 376 0.84 -5.49 14.34
N THR A 377 -0.45 -5.64 14.04
CA THR A 377 -1.04 -5.19 12.77
C THR A 377 -0.90 -3.68 12.55
N GLU A 378 -1.04 -2.89 13.61
CA GLU A 378 -0.86 -1.43 13.54
C GLU A 378 0.63 -1.08 13.40
N LYS A 379 1.54 -1.82 14.04
CA LYS A 379 2.99 -1.66 13.80
C LYS A 379 3.31 -1.86 12.33
N ILE A 380 2.81 -2.93 11.70
CA ILE A 380 3.06 -3.19 10.28
C ILE A 380 2.58 -2.01 9.43
N LYS A 381 1.36 -1.52 9.63
CA LYS A 381 0.84 -0.35 8.90
C LYS A 381 1.72 0.89 9.05
N ARG A 382 2.23 1.15 10.26
CA ARG A 382 3.11 2.30 10.55
C ARG A 382 4.52 2.13 9.98
N LEU A 383 4.99 0.90 9.83
CA LEU A 383 6.33 0.56 9.33
C LEU A 383 6.38 0.50 7.80
N THR A 384 5.31 0.04 7.13
CA THR A 384 5.27 -0.15 5.67
C THR A 384 5.80 1.04 4.86
N PRO A 385 5.45 2.31 5.16
CA PRO A 385 5.94 3.46 4.38
C PRO A 385 7.45 3.69 4.42
N PHE A 386 8.14 3.04 5.35
CA PHE A 386 9.58 3.19 5.57
C PHE A 386 10.38 1.99 5.08
N VAL A 387 9.73 0.96 4.56
CA VAL A 387 10.37 -0.15 3.87
C VAL A 387 10.19 0.09 2.38
N VAL A 388 11.27 -0.05 1.63
CA VAL A 388 11.31 0.34 0.21
C VAL A 388 11.70 -0.84 -0.67
N LEU A 389 11.17 -0.85 -1.89
CA LEU A 389 11.60 -1.75 -2.95
C LEU A 389 12.68 -1.04 -3.76
N ILE A 390 13.82 -1.70 -3.95
CA ILE A 390 14.94 -1.19 -4.72
C ILE A 390 14.99 -1.97 -6.02
N LYS A 391 15.06 -1.28 -7.15
CA LYS A 391 15.31 -1.88 -8.46
C LYS A 391 16.51 -1.21 -9.11
N ILE A 392 17.36 -2.00 -9.75
CA ILE A 392 18.55 -1.51 -10.45
C ILE A 392 18.47 -1.80 -11.94
N TYR A 393 19.13 -0.98 -12.75
CA TYR A 393 19.19 -1.09 -14.21
C TYR A 393 20.55 -0.69 -14.75
#